data_AF-A0A317UG09-F1
#
_entry.id   AF-A0A317UG09-F1
#
_cell.length_a   1.000
_cell.length_b   1.000
_cell.length_c   1.000
_cell.angle_alpha   90.00
_cell.angle_beta   90.00
_cell.angle_gamma   90.00
#
_symmetry.space_group_name_H-M   'P 1'
#
loop_
_entity.id
_entity.type
_entity.pdbx_description
1 polymer ?
#
loop_
_entity_poly.entity_id
_entity_poly.type
_entity_poly.pdbx_seq_one_letter_code
_entity_poly.pdbx_strand_id
1 'polypeptide(L)'
;MKKIKKGIKKMERKITNDVVTEIGLTQRNKILTLEGDVAAYDLRGMKKEFPNITTLKIKNGVTAIRISNRTFPNIRKVISESPLFETKETMLIRTSKLKSEKGILLNAFCKSEEETLYFKNVAVIADMALDGCVTKKVFNTEHLTCINKDGLSGSAFDLNKAHPGSGPIMFGDCLIGFNDDTGSYELTKDVKYIIFPEGFSGSKLERLVVKDYKLLSVLNGIGDAQICDTLYIDDIADFREAFGSNEICLNAKHVQINDENNYLKSQNDMIFDKKGGILYDSAWFLSGNAVIPDGVKTIRTYAFSSPYIASVEVPASVTNIQSGAFLNADNVTVIQCNGENVPHGCIEAFARNYEPYPDDKNTVIKVVCNKGHVFLPRYMTEKSIKKLDKICNEEFATLKKAYQYAINEEVRQDTMIREYAFSKDKNIAAYLKDDIKSIVLRYIQEDRESDAIVAVNIGMLLEDDLREIKSVAENASMRELILKINNTLS
;
A
#
# COMPACT_ATOMS: atom_id res chain seq x y z
N MET A 1 7.59 -51.44 53.07
CA MET A 1 8.20 -50.42 52.17
C MET A 1 7.10 -49.50 51.63
N LYS A 2 6.93 -48.30 52.20
CA LYS A 2 6.00 -47.29 51.69
C LYS A 2 6.62 -46.63 50.45
N LYS A 3 6.05 -46.89 49.26
CA LYS A 3 6.37 -46.13 48.03
C LYS A 3 5.85 -44.69 48.20
N ILE A 4 6.77 -43.74 48.32
CA ILE A 4 6.48 -42.31 48.23
C ILE A 4 6.10 -42.02 46.76
N LYS A 5 4.81 -41.85 46.47
CA LYS A 5 4.37 -41.18 45.24
C LYS A 5 4.77 -39.71 45.37
N LYS A 6 5.93 -39.33 44.81
CA LYS A 6 6.24 -37.93 44.50
C LYS A 6 5.25 -37.47 43.43
N GLY A 7 4.13 -36.88 43.87
CA GLY A 7 3.30 -36.08 42.98
C GLY A 7 4.14 -34.93 42.46
N ILE A 8 4.24 -34.80 41.13
CA ILE A 8 4.79 -33.61 40.50
C ILE A 8 3.86 -32.46 40.91
N LYS A 9 4.29 -31.62 41.85
CA LYS A 9 3.53 -30.44 42.26
C LYS A 9 3.46 -29.53 41.02
N LYS A 10 2.28 -29.40 40.41
CA LYS A 10 2.05 -28.46 39.30
C LYS A 10 2.51 -27.07 39.77
N MET A 11 3.20 -26.33 38.90
CA MET A 11 3.60 -24.95 39.22
C MET A 11 2.36 -24.12 39.53
N GLU A 12 2.44 -23.26 40.55
CA GLU A 12 1.37 -22.32 40.87
C GLU A 12 1.18 -21.36 39.70
N ARG A 13 -0.07 -21.09 39.32
CA ARG A 13 -0.43 -20.25 38.18
C ARG A 13 -1.53 -19.30 38.58
N LYS A 14 -1.43 -18.05 38.13
CA LYS A 14 -2.52 -17.09 38.21
C LYS A 14 -3.26 -17.10 36.88
N ILE A 15 -4.57 -17.33 36.94
CA ILE A 15 -5.45 -17.38 35.78
C ILE A 15 -6.42 -16.20 35.86
N THR A 16 -6.59 -15.48 34.76
CA THR A 16 -7.53 -14.38 34.64
C THR A 16 -8.19 -14.49 33.27
N ASN A 17 -9.52 -14.60 33.25
CA ASN A 17 -10.30 -14.80 32.02
C ASN A 17 -9.75 -15.93 31.13
N ASP A 18 -9.51 -17.11 31.71
CA ASP A 18 -8.96 -18.30 31.05
C ASP A 18 -7.56 -18.12 30.41
N VAL A 19 -6.85 -17.05 30.77
CA VAL A 19 -5.47 -16.80 30.38
C VAL A 19 -4.57 -16.92 31.60
N VAL A 20 -3.46 -17.66 31.48
CA VAL A 20 -2.41 -17.67 32.50
C VAL A 20 -1.60 -16.38 32.39
N THR A 21 -1.57 -15.59 33.46
CA THR A 21 -0.87 -14.28 33.50
C THR A 21 0.41 -14.31 34.33
N GLU A 22 0.52 -15.25 35.28
CA GLU A 22 1.72 -15.43 36.11
C GLU A 22 1.97 -16.91 36.39
N ILE A 23 3.26 -17.29 36.49
CA ILE A 23 3.70 -18.64 36.85
C ILE A 23 4.68 -18.56 38.02
N GLY A 24 4.42 -19.35 39.06
CA GLY A 24 5.25 -19.50 40.25
C GLY A 24 6.57 -20.18 39.92
N LEU A 25 7.59 -19.37 39.63
CA LEU A 25 8.94 -19.82 39.30
C LEU A 25 9.94 -19.43 40.39
N THR A 26 10.94 -20.28 40.56
CA THR A 26 12.09 -20.06 41.45
C THR A 26 13.38 -20.08 40.63
N GLN A 27 14.47 -19.57 41.23
CA GLN A 27 15.81 -19.60 40.61
C GLN A 27 16.37 -21.02 40.39
N ARG A 28 15.71 -22.05 40.94
CA ARG A 28 16.09 -23.46 40.74
C ARG A 28 15.48 -24.08 39.47
N ASN A 29 14.41 -23.49 38.95
CA ASN A 29 13.77 -24.01 37.75
C ASN A 29 14.72 -23.88 36.55
N LYS A 30 14.81 -24.88 35.69
CA LYS A 30 15.56 -24.80 34.42
C LYS A 30 14.65 -24.88 33.19
N ILE A 31 13.42 -25.33 33.41
CA ILE A 31 12.44 -25.60 32.36
C ILE A 31 11.16 -24.84 32.73
N LEU A 32 10.67 -24.04 31.79
CA LEU A 32 9.33 -23.49 31.81
C LEU A 32 8.41 -24.43 31.04
N THR A 33 7.38 -24.96 31.69
CA THR A 33 6.37 -25.80 31.04
C THR A 33 5.05 -25.04 30.99
N LEU A 34 4.52 -24.86 29.79
CA LEU A 34 3.17 -24.36 29.55
C LEU A 34 2.26 -25.58 29.39
N GLU A 35 1.42 -25.82 30.39
CA GLU A 35 0.50 -26.95 30.44
C GLU A 35 -0.70 -26.72 29.53
N GLY A 36 -1.17 -27.79 28.88
CA GLY A 36 -2.25 -27.77 27.89
C GLY A 36 -3.66 -27.80 28.48
N ASP A 37 -3.78 -27.75 29.81
CA ASP A 37 -5.06 -27.56 30.49
C ASP A 37 -5.57 -26.11 30.39
N VAL A 38 -4.75 -25.19 29.86
CA VAL A 38 -5.13 -23.82 29.51
C VAL A 38 -4.62 -23.50 28.11
N ALA A 39 -5.45 -22.86 27.29
CA ALA A 39 -5.12 -22.57 25.90
C ALA A 39 -4.16 -21.38 25.73
N ALA A 40 -4.23 -20.38 26.62
CA ALA A 40 -3.56 -19.10 26.44
C ALA A 40 -2.67 -18.71 27.63
N TYR A 41 -1.47 -18.23 27.30
CA TYR A 41 -0.49 -17.68 28.24
C TYR A 41 -0.11 -16.27 27.81
N ASP A 42 -0.35 -15.27 28.66
CA ASP A 42 0.12 -13.90 28.47
C ASP A 42 0.95 -13.48 29.68
N LEU A 43 2.22 -13.81 29.63
CA LEU A 43 3.19 -13.61 30.70
C LEU A 43 3.93 -12.28 30.57
N ARG A 44 3.50 -11.37 29.68
CA ARG A 44 4.17 -10.07 29.47
C ARG A 44 4.17 -9.19 30.74
N GLY A 45 3.21 -9.41 31.65
CA GLY A 45 3.15 -8.72 32.93
C GLY A 45 4.21 -9.17 33.95
N MET A 46 4.92 -10.27 33.72
CA MET A 46 5.96 -10.77 34.61
C MET A 46 7.22 -9.91 34.54
N LYS A 47 7.39 -9.01 35.53
CA LYS A 47 8.53 -8.08 35.63
C LYS A 47 9.84 -8.73 36.08
N LYS A 48 9.77 -9.87 36.77
CA LYS A 48 10.96 -10.56 37.29
C LYS A 48 11.63 -11.38 36.19
N GLU A 49 12.95 -11.28 36.10
CA GLU A 49 13.75 -12.06 35.14
C GLU A 49 14.12 -13.46 35.69
N PHE A 50 14.13 -14.43 34.78
CA PHE A 50 14.46 -15.83 35.07
C PHE A 50 15.54 -16.36 34.10
N PRO A 51 16.79 -15.86 34.18
CA PRO A 51 17.90 -16.28 33.31
C PRO A 51 18.31 -17.74 33.51
N ASN A 52 17.88 -18.37 34.60
CA ASN A 52 18.08 -19.77 34.88
C ASN A 52 17.26 -20.71 33.98
N ILE A 53 16.15 -20.22 33.38
CA ILE A 53 15.30 -21.00 32.49
C ILE A 53 15.96 -21.07 31.11
N THR A 54 16.27 -22.28 30.65
CA THR A 54 16.94 -22.50 29.36
C THR A 54 16.10 -23.31 28.38
N THR A 55 15.00 -23.92 28.84
CA THR A 55 14.10 -24.73 28.02
C THR A 55 12.65 -24.29 28.20
N LEU A 56 11.94 -24.09 27.09
CA LEU A 56 10.50 -23.93 27.04
C LEU A 56 9.86 -25.22 26.54
N LYS A 57 8.91 -25.76 27.30
CA LYS A 57 8.07 -26.90 26.91
C LYS A 57 6.64 -26.43 26.72
N ILE A 58 6.08 -26.67 25.54
CA ILE A 58 4.72 -26.29 25.18
C ILE A 58 3.92 -27.58 25.04
N LYS A 59 2.93 -27.79 25.90
CA LYS A 59 2.08 -28.99 25.85
C LYS A 59 0.99 -28.87 24.79
N ASN A 60 0.51 -30.01 24.31
CA ASN A 60 -0.63 -30.06 23.41
C ASN A 60 -1.85 -29.39 24.06
N GLY A 61 -2.59 -28.56 23.32
CA GLY A 61 -3.69 -27.75 23.85
C GLY A 61 -3.36 -26.27 24.04
N VAL A 62 -2.08 -25.90 24.12
CA VAL A 62 -1.66 -24.48 24.13
C VAL A 62 -1.74 -23.91 22.71
N THR A 63 -2.45 -22.80 22.56
CA THR A 63 -2.72 -22.14 21.26
C THR A 63 -2.22 -20.71 21.19
N ALA A 64 -2.02 -20.03 22.32
CA ALA A 64 -1.55 -18.64 22.36
C ALA A 64 -0.49 -18.44 23.44
N ILE A 65 0.64 -17.84 23.05
CA ILE A 65 1.77 -17.54 23.94
C ILE A 65 2.21 -16.11 23.68
N ARG A 66 2.24 -15.29 24.73
CA ARG A 66 2.82 -13.94 24.73
C ARG A 66 3.77 -13.83 25.92
N ILE A 67 5.04 -13.60 25.64
CA ILE A 67 6.11 -13.59 26.63
C ILE A 67 7.08 -12.48 26.23
N SER A 68 7.58 -11.70 27.20
CA SER A 68 8.67 -10.75 26.95
C SER A 68 10.01 -11.50 26.85
N ASN A 69 10.83 -11.14 25.86
CA ASN A 69 12.19 -11.67 25.69
C ASN A 69 12.99 -11.59 26.99
N ARG A 70 12.88 -10.46 27.71
CA ARG A 70 13.64 -10.16 28.92
C ARG A 70 13.20 -10.97 30.14
N THR A 71 11.97 -11.48 30.17
CA THR A 71 11.52 -12.34 31.28
C THR A 71 12.29 -13.66 31.30
N PHE A 72 12.62 -14.22 30.13
CA PHE A 72 13.31 -15.51 29.98
C PHE A 72 14.46 -15.43 28.96
N PRO A 73 15.52 -14.66 29.24
CA PRO A 73 16.50 -14.25 28.23
C PRO A 73 17.40 -15.39 27.74
N ASN A 74 17.41 -16.55 28.40
CA ASN A 74 18.36 -17.64 28.11
C ASN A 74 17.70 -18.92 27.59
N ILE A 75 16.43 -18.86 27.16
CA ILE A 75 15.79 -20.02 26.51
C ILE A 75 16.49 -20.28 25.17
N ARG A 76 17.06 -21.47 25.01
CA ARG A 76 17.73 -21.94 23.77
C ARG A 76 17.20 -23.28 23.30
N LYS A 77 16.12 -23.76 23.91
CA LYS A 77 15.48 -25.02 23.55
C LYS A 77 13.97 -24.90 23.69
N VAL A 78 13.26 -24.81 22.57
CA VAL A 78 11.80 -24.86 22.51
C VAL A 78 11.38 -26.27 22.09
N ILE A 79 10.57 -26.92 22.91
CA ILE A 79 10.02 -28.25 22.64
C ILE A 79 8.50 -28.13 22.68
N SER A 80 7.87 -28.21 21.52
CA SER A 80 6.42 -28.16 21.38
C SER A 80 5.82 -29.53 21.09
N GLU A 81 4.77 -29.87 21.84
CA GLU A 81 3.79 -30.92 21.54
C GLU A 81 2.54 -30.34 20.86
N SER A 82 2.38 -29.01 20.87
CA SER A 82 1.31 -28.31 20.15
C SER A 82 1.69 -28.16 18.67
N PRO A 83 0.79 -28.46 17.72
CA PRO A 83 1.05 -28.33 16.30
C PRO A 83 1.17 -26.86 15.84
N LEU A 84 0.87 -25.91 16.72
CA LEU A 84 0.86 -24.46 16.44
C LEU A 84 2.22 -23.79 16.70
N PHE A 85 3.24 -24.53 17.17
CA PHE A 85 4.56 -23.99 17.44
C PHE A 85 5.66 -24.95 16.96
N GLU A 86 6.73 -24.38 16.42
CA GLU A 86 7.88 -25.15 15.98
C GLU A 86 8.58 -25.82 17.17
N THR A 87 9.20 -26.97 16.92
CA THR A 87 9.85 -27.79 17.93
C THR A 87 11.31 -28.03 17.59
N LYS A 88 12.16 -28.16 18.60
CA LYS A 88 13.63 -28.24 18.48
C LYS A 88 14.28 -26.95 17.96
N GLU A 89 13.64 -25.81 18.24
CA GLU A 89 14.13 -24.49 17.86
C GLU A 89 14.81 -23.76 19.03
N THR A 90 15.59 -22.74 18.69
CA THR A 90 16.19 -21.82 19.69
C THR A 90 15.36 -20.56 19.92
N MET A 91 14.29 -20.37 19.14
CA MET A 91 13.38 -19.23 19.18
C MET A 91 11.93 -19.74 19.27
N LEU A 92 11.01 -18.90 19.74
CA LEU A 92 9.58 -19.21 19.76
C LEU A 92 8.96 -18.80 18.43
N ILE A 93 8.64 -19.78 17.60
CA ILE A 93 8.02 -19.58 16.29
C ILE A 93 6.65 -20.24 16.29
N ARG A 94 5.60 -19.46 15.97
CA ARG A 94 4.25 -19.98 15.74
C ARG A 94 4.15 -20.47 14.31
N THR A 95 3.67 -21.69 14.12
CA THR A 95 3.46 -22.27 12.78
C THR A 95 2.18 -21.73 12.16
N SER A 96 2.12 -21.71 10.82
CA SER A 96 0.83 -21.54 10.15
C SER A 96 0.07 -22.87 10.10
N LYS A 97 -1.26 -22.77 10.04
CA LYS A 97 -2.16 -23.93 9.80
C LYS A 97 -2.01 -24.48 8.39
N LEU A 98 -1.58 -23.66 7.44
CA LEU A 98 -1.33 -24.06 6.06
C LEU A 98 0.15 -24.45 5.91
N LYS A 99 0.42 -25.67 5.43
CA LYS A 99 1.80 -26.17 5.24
C LYS A 99 2.65 -25.32 4.29
N SER A 100 2.01 -24.51 3.45
CA SER A 100 2.66 -23.57 2.51
C SER A 100 3.09 -22.26 3.16
N GLU A 101 2.52 -21.89 4.31
CA GLU A 101 2.81 -20.63 4.98
C GLU A 101 3.89 -20.81 6.05
N LYS A 102 4.86 -19.90 6.05
CA LYS A 102 5.94 -19.88 7.04
C LYS A 102 5.47 -19.23 8.33
N GLY A 103 6.19 -19.50 9.41
CA GLY A 103 5.80 -19.14 10.77
C GLY A 103 6.00 -17.67 11.11
N ILE A 104 5.51 -17.31 12.29
CA ILE A 104 5.66 -15.99 12.90
C ILE A 104 6.62 -16.11 14.07
N LEU A 105 7.71 -15.34 14.05
CA LEU A 105 8.62 -15.23 15.17
C LEU A 105 7.94 -14.40 16.28
N LEU A 106 7.77 -15.01 17.45
CA LEU A 106 7.15 -14.39 18.62
C LEU A 106 8.18 -13.95 19.67
N ASN A 107 9.33 -14.62 19.73
CA ASN A 107 10.36 -14.33 20.74
C ASN A 107 11.70 -14.97 20.34
N ALA A 108 12.78 -14.18 20.34
CA ALA A 108 14.13 -14.66 20.07
C ALA A 108 14.98 -14.89 21.32
N PHE A 109 14.47 -14.53 22.50
CA PHE A 109 15.09 -14.71 23.81
C PHE A 109 16.46 -14.01 23.91
N CYS A 110 16.50 -12.70 23.71
CA CYS A 110 17.68 -11.85 23.98
C CYS A 110 19.02 -12.42 23.48
N LYS A 111 19.11 -12.88 22.23
CA LYS A 111 20.34 -13.47 21.69
C LYS A 111 21.53 -12.53 21.81
N SER A 112 22.64 -13.06 22.33
CA SER A 112 23.89 -12.33 22.49
C SER A 112 24.66 -12.22 21.18
N GLU A 113 25.70 -11.39 21.12
CA GLU A 113 26.50 -11.13 19.91
C GLU A 113 27.14 -12.41 19.31
N GLU A 114 27.34 -13.44 20.13
CA GLU A 114 27.90 -14.71 19.68
C GLU A 114 26.88 -15.65 19.05
N GLU A 115 25.60 -15.37 19.25
CA GLU A 115 24.51 -16.24 18.83
C GLU A 115 23.90 -15.78 17.52
N THR A 116 23.27 -16.73 16.83
CA THR A 116 22.69 -16.51 15.52
C THR A 116 21.17 -16.55 15.56
N LEU A 117 20.53 -15.64 14.81
CA LEU A 117 19.11 -15.69 14.47
C LEU A 117 18.92 -16.47 13.16
N TYR A 118 18.07 -17.50 13.17
CA TYR A 118 17.82 -18.37 12.01
C TYR A 118 16.37 -18.26 11.52
N PHE A 119 16.16 -17.81 10.29
CA PHE A 119 14.85 -17.42 9.75
C PHE A 119 14.23 -18.40 8.74
N LYS A 120 14.82 -19.59 8.54
CA LYS A 120 14.40 -20.58 7.52
C LYS A 120 12.90 -20.90 7.47
N ASN A 121 12.19 -20.81 8.59
CA ASN A 121 10.75 -21.08 8.67
C ASN A 121 9.95 -19.88 9.19
N VAL A 122 10.45 -18.66 9.00
CA VAL A 122 9.83 -17.44 9.49
C VAL A 122 9.52 -16.51 8.32
N ALA A 123 8.25 -16.14 8.17
CA ALA A 123 7.82 -15.09 7.25
C ALA A 123 7.57 -13.74 7.92
N VAL A 124 7.24 -13.75 9.22
CA VAL A 124 6.80 -12.56 9.94
C VAL A 124 7.57 -12.41 11.24
N ILE A 125 8.06 -11.20 11.52
CA ILE A 125 8.56 -10.80 12.84
C ILE A 125 7.45 -10.07 13.57
N ALA A 126 6.89 -10.69 14.62
CA ALA A 126 5.86 -10.03 15.43
C ALA A 126 6.43 -8.92 16.31
N ASP A 127 5.56 -8.04 16.80
CA ASP A 127 5.94 -6.94 17.71
C ASP A 127 6.77 -7.43 18.89
N MET A 128 7.83 -6.69 19.20
CA MET A 128 8.78 -6.93 20.29
C MET A 128 9.49 -8.29 20.23
N ALA A 129 9.40 -9.04 19.12
CA ALA A 129 9.94 -10.39 19.04
C ALA A 129 11.47 -10.44 19.18
N LEU A 130 12.17 -9.36 18.81
CA LEU A 130 13.63 -9.24 18.92
C LEU A 130 14.12 -8.39 20.09
N ASP A 131 13.24 -7.92 20.99
CA ASP A 131 13.63 -7.08 22.12
C ASP A 131 14.78 -7.71 22.94
N GLY A 132 15.82 -6.95 23.21
CA GLY A 132 16.99 -7.38 23.96
C GLY A 132 17.98 -8.25 23.19
N CYS A 133 17.73 -8.56 21.91
CA CYS A 133 18.72 -9.21 21.05
C CYS A 133 19.78 -8.21 20.60
N VAL A 134 21.05 -8.50 20.86
CA VAL A 134 22.19 -7.66 20.47
C VAL A 134 22.96 -8.23 19.28
N THR A 135 22.67 -9.47 18.89
CA THR A 135 23.29 -10.09 17.71
C THR A 135 22.94 -9.37 16.42
N LYS A 136 23.92 -9.31 15.51
CA LYS A 136 23.74 -8.93 14.11
C LYS A 136 23.86 -10.13 13.16
N LYS A 137 24.11 -11.33 13.68
CA LYS A 137 24.26 -12.58 12.91
C LYS A 137 22.88 -13.12 12.56
N VAL A 138 22.43 -12.88 11.33
CA VAL A 138 21.13 -13.29 10.81
C VAL A 138 21.32 -14.15 9.57
N PHE A 139 20.64 -15.30 9.50
CA PHE A 139 20.72 -16.22 8.36
C PHE A 139 19.33 -16.72 7.96
N ASN A 140 19.24 -17.15 6.70
CA ASN A 140 18.06 -17.77 6.10
C ASN A 140 16.81 -16.86 6.05
N THR A 141 16.98 -15.63 5.56
CA THR A 141 15.90 -14.64 5.45
C THR A 141 15.09 -14.73 4.14
N GLU A 142 15.30 -15.77 3.31
CA GLU A 142 14.67 -15.95 1.99
C GLU A 142 13.12 -15.99 2.03
N HIS A 143 12.55 -16.22 3.19
CA HIS A 143 11.10 -16.30 3.39
C HIS A 143 10.52 -15.14 4.19
N LEU A 144 11.37 -14.23 4.70
CA LEU A 144 10.91 -13.07 5.45
C LEU A 144 10.18 -12.14 4.48
N THR A 145 8.94 -11.79 4.81
CA THR A 145 8.10 -10.90 3.99
C THR A 145 7.52 -9.75 4.77
N CYS A 146 7.43 -9.86 6.10
CA CYS A 146 6.86 -8.82 6.94
C CYS A 146 7.62 -8.66 8.26
N ILE A 147 7.76 -7.41 8.67
CA ILE A 147 8.21 -7.01 9.99
C ILE A 147 7.10 -6.14 10.57
N ASN A 148 6.42 -6.59 11.63
CA ASN A 148 5.41 -5.78 12.29
C ASN A 148 6.04 -4.50 12.85
N LYS A 149 5.20 -3.50 13.12
CA LYS A 149 5.59 -2.14 13.54
C LYS A 149 6.70 -2.10 14.60
N ASP A 150 6.59 -2.92 15.64
CA ASP A 150 7.56 -2.97 16.76
C ASP A 150 8.46 -4.22 16.71
N GLY A 151 8.54 -4.91 15.58
CA GLY A 151 9.23 -6.19 15.46
C GLY A 151 10.74 -6.12 15.73
N LEU A 152 11.37 -4.99 15.40
CA LEU A 152 12.80 -4.71 15.62
C LEU A 152 13.07 -3.95 16.92
N SER A 153 12.04 -3.48 17.62
CA SER A 153 12.16 -2.60 18.79
C SER A 153 12.98 -3.26 19.90
N GLY A 154 13.93 -2.50 20.48
CA GLY A 154 14.81 -2.98 21.53
C GLY A 154 15.94 -3.90 21.10
N SER A 155 16.09 -4.19 19.80
CA SER A 155 17.16 -5.02 19.24
C SER A 155 18.36 -4.20 18.71
N ALA A 156 19.39 -4.88 18.20
CA ALA A 156 20.49 -4.26 17.45
C ALA A 156 20.06 -3.60 16.12
N PHE A 157 18.82 -3.84 15.68
CA PHE A 157 18.22 -3.35 14.44
C PHE A 157 17.08 -2.35 14.69
N ASP A 158 16.95 -1.86 15.91
CA ASP A 158 15.88 -0.95 16.31
C ASP A 158 15.98 0.39 15.57
N LEU A 159 15.11 0.60 14.59
CA LEU A 159 15.11 1.79 13.73
C LEU A 159 14.60 3.06 14.43
N ASN A 160 14.08 2.93 15.66
CA ASN A 160 13.71 4.09 16.48
C ASN A 160 14.90 4.66 17.28
N LYS A 161 16.08 4.03 17.16
CA LYS A 161 17.34 4.49 17.76
C LYS A 161 18.27 5.03 16.69
N ALA A 162 19.22 5.87 17.12
CA ALA A 162 20.27 6.38 16.25
C ALA A 162 21.14 5.23 15.72
N HIS A 163 21.39 5.24 14.42
CA HIS A 163 22.33 4.36 13.72
C HIS A 163 23.40 5.26 13.08
N PRO A 164 24.44 5.66 13.83
CA PRO A 164 25.40 6.64 13.35
C PRO A 164 26.22 6.11 12.18
N GLY A 165 26.64 7.01 11.29
CA GLY A 165 27.42 6.68 10.10
C GLY A 165 26.57 6.59 8.85
N SER A 166 27.17 6.05 7.79
CA SER A 166 26.59 5.98 6.45
C SER A 166 26.48 4.54 5.97
N GLY A 167 25.48 4.25 5.16
CA GLY A 167 25.27 2.95 4.53
C GLY A 167 23.97 2.27 4.94
N PRO A 168 23.71 1.07 4.38
CA PRO A 168 22.48 0.33 4.60
C PRO A 168 22.48 -0.32 5.99
N ILE A 169 21.29 -0.42 6.58
CA ILE A 169 21.03 -1.29 7.73
C ILE A 169 20.51 -2.62 7.16
N MET A 170 21.34 -3.66 7.26
CA MET A 170 21.04 -5.00 6.74
C MET A 170 20.56 -5.93 7.85
N PHE A 171 19.49 -6.68 7.59
CA PHE A 171 18.99 -7.78 8.40
C PHE A 171 19.17 -9.09 7.62
N GLY A 172 20.33 -9.72 7.77
CA GLY A 172 20.74 -10.79 6.85
C GLY A 172 20.91 -10.20 5.45
N ASP A 173 20.21 -10.78 4.47
CA ASP A 173 20.24 -10.32 3.07
C ASP A 173 19.13 -9.29 2.76
N CYS A 174 18.38 -8.84 3.78
CA CYS A 174 17.30 -7.88 3.66
C CYS A 174 17.78 -6.46 4.03
N LEU A 175 17.57 -5.49 3.15
CA LEU A 175 17.68 -4.07 3.49
C LEU A 175 16.45 -3.65 4.28
N ILE A 176 16.64 -3.14 5.49
CA ILE A 176 15.54 -2.72 6.38
C ILE A 176 15.54 -1.22 6.68
N GLY A 177 16.58 -0.49 6.27
CA GLY A 177 16.71 0.94 6.50
C GLY A 177 18.11 1.45 6.14
N PHE A 178 18.40 2.69 6.48
CA PHE A 178 19.70 3.33 6.27
C PHE A 178 20.19 3.99 7.55
N ASN A 179 21.51 4.06 7.73
CA ASN A 179 22.13 4.79 8.83
C ASN A 179 21.85 6.30 8.71
N ASP A 180 21.93 7.01 9.83
CA ASP A 180 21.46 8.40 9.98
C ASP A 180 22.09 9.39 9.00
N ASP A 181 23.36 9.17 8.61
CA ASP A 181 24.12 10.07 7.71
C ASP A 181 24.08 9.61 6.23
N THR A 182 23.16 8.71 5.87
CA THR A 182 23.08 8.16 4.50
C THR A 182 22.26 9.04 3.57
N GLY A 183 22.92 9.98 2.89
CA GLY A 183 22.29 10.78 1.82
C GLY A 183 22.18 10.04 0.48
N SER A 184 23.16 9.19 0.14
CA SER A 184 23.18 8.44 -1.12
C SER A 184 23.65 7.00 -0.91
N TYR A 185 23.07 6.07 -1.67
CA TYR A 185 23.43 4.66 -1.63
C TYR A 185 23.46 4.04 -3.03
N GLU A 186 24.46 3.21 -3.31
CA GLU A 186 24.54 2.41 -4.54
C GLU A 186 23.98 1.02 -4.26
N LEU A 187 22.90 0.65 -4.96
CA LEU A 187 22.27 -0.66 -4.82
C LEU A 187 23.20 -1.74 -5.38
N THR A 188 23.52 -2.73 -4.55
CA THR A 188 24.36 -3.86 -4.94
C THR A 188 23.55 -5.15 -4.93
N LYS A 189 24.09 -6.18 -5.58
CA LYS A 189 23.54 -7.54 -5.59
C LYS A 189 23.48 -8.21 -4.21
N ASP A 190 24.12 -7.64 -3.19
CA ASP A 190 24.12 -8.17 -1.83
C ASP A 190 22.78 -7.90 -1.14
N VAL A 191 22.04 -6.88 -1.60
CA VAL A 191 20.65 -6.66 -1.21
C VAL A 191 19.76 -7.60 -2.03
N LYS A 192 19.17 -8.61 -1.37
CA LYS A 192 18.26 -9.57 -2.02
C LYS A 192 16.80 -9.16 -1.90
N TYR A 193 16.46 -8.54 -0.78
CA TYR A 193 15.11 -8.13 -0.45
C TYR A 193 15.15 -6.77 0.24
N ILE A 194 14.07 -6.01 0.13
CA ILE A 194 13.86 -4.79 0.92
C ILE A 194 12.56 -4.97 1.68
N ILE A 195 12.64 -4.85 2.99
CA ILE A 195 11.52 -5.11 3.90
C ILE A 195 11.52 -4.01 4.94
N PHE A 196 10.65 -3.01 4.75
CA PHE A 196 10.45 -1.99 5.75
C PHE A 196 9.44 -2.47 6.80
N PRO A 197 9.63 -2.13 8.10
CA PRO A 197 8.64 -2.41 9.12
C PRO A 197 7.28 -1.75 8.82
N GLU A 198 6.19 -2.38 9.27
CA GLU A 198 4.86 -1.80 9.13
C GLU A 198 4.79 -0.40 9.75
N GLY A 199 4.21 0.56 9.02
CA GLY A 199 4.14 1.96 9.46
C GLY A 199 5.44 2.74 9.30
N PHE A 200 6.46 2.18 8.63
CA PHE A 200 7.65 2.93 8.22
C PHE A 200 7.27 4.09 7.30
N SER A 201 7.61 5.32 7.71
CA SER A 201 7.16 6.57 7.09
C SER A 201 7.97 7.00 5.86
N GLY A 202 8.45 6.04 5.07
CA GLY A 202 9.40 6.28 3.97
C GLY A 202 10.83 6.53 4.46
N SER A 203 11.78 6.31 3.55
CA SER A 203 13.20 6.45 3.80
C SER A 203 13.66 7.91 3.64
N LYS A 204 14.66 8.33 4.42
CA LYS A 204 15.30 9.65 4.31
C LYS A 204 16.38 9.71 3.21
N LEU A 205 16.58 8.63 2.47
CA LEU A 205 17.60 8.55 1.44
C LEU A 205 17.30 9.56 0.31
N GLU A 206 18.22 10.49 0.06
CA GLU A 206 18.06 11.48 -1.01
C GLU A 206 18.26 10.84 -2.39
N ARG A 207 19.24 9.95 -2.52
CA ARG A 207 19.57 9.31 -3.80
C ARG A 207 19.84 7.82 -3.70
N LEU A 208 19.13 7.02 -4.49
CA LEU A 208 19.46 5.63 -4.76
C LEU A 208 20.08 5.51 -6.16
N VAL A 209 21.28 4.96 -6.26
CA VAL A 209 21.98 4.72 -7.53
C VAL A 209 21.89 3.24 -7.89
N VAL A 210 21.46 2.94 -9.11
CA VAL A 210 21.35 1.57 -9.64
C VAL A 210 22.20 1.44 -10.90
N LYS A 211 23.33 0.74 -10.82
CA LYS A 211 24.26 0.54 -11.95
C LYS A 211 23.94 -0.65 -12.86
N ASP A 212 23.11 -1.57 -12.38
CA ASP A 212 22.57 -2.69 -13.16
C ASP A 212 21.06 -2.65 -13.04
N TYR A 213 20.38 -2.34 -14.15
CA TYR A 213 18.92 -2.17 -14.17
C TYR A 213 18.17 -3.41 -13.63
N LYS A 214 18.78 -4.60 -13.65
CA LYS A 214 18.16 -5.83 -13.13
C LYS A 214 17.91 -5.77 -11.63
N LEU A 215 18.67 -4.96 -10.90
CA LEU A 215 18.49 -4.75 -9.46
C LEU A 215 17.21 -3.96 -9.14
N LEU A 216 16.61 -3.27 -10.11
CA LEU A 216 15.32 -2.59 -9.93
C LEU A 216 14.22 -3.55 -9.50
N SER A 217 14.29 -4.84 -9.88
CA SER A 217 13.33 -5.86 -9.47
C SER A 217 13.23 -6.04 -7.95
N VAL A 218 14.30 -5.71 -7.21
CA VAL A 218 14.33 -5.76 -5.73
C VAL A 218 13.43 -4.67 -5.12
N LEU A 219 13.14 -3.60 -5.86
CA LEU A 219 12.22 -2.52 -5.45
C LEU A 219 10.75 -2.92 -5.55
N ASN A 220 10.39 -4.09 -6.08
CA ASN A 220 8.99 -4.52 -6.08
C ASN A 220 8.53 -4.94 -4.68
N GLY A 221 9.47 -5.29 -3.79
CA GLY A 221 9.16 -5.80 -2.45
C GLY A 221 8.66 -4.75 -1.45
N ILE A 222 8.78 -3.45 -1.75
CA ILE A 222 8.45 -2.36 -0.82
C ILE A 222 7.00 -1.86 -0.92
N GLY A 223 6.22 -2.36 -1.89
CA GLY A 223 4.86 -1.89 -2.13
C GLY A 223 4.80 -0.37 -2.35
N ASP A 224 3.91 0.31 -1.63
CA ASP A 224 3.68 1.75 -1.74
C ASP A 224 4.65 2.61 -0.89
N ALA A 225 5.64 2.01 -0.23
CA ALA A 225 6.55 2.75 0.64
C ALA A 225 7.66 3.43 -0.17
N GLN A 226 7.89 4.74 0.02
CA GLN A 226 8.94 5.49 -0.67
C GLN A 226 10.36 5.11 -0.18
N ILE A 227 11.22 4.57 -1.06
CA ILE A 227 12.62 4.21 -0.70
C ILE A 227 13.62 5.38 -0.80
N CYS A 228 13.41 6.32 -1.71
CA CYS A 228 14.32 7.45 -1.89
C CYS A 228 13.62 8.65 -2.53
N ASP A 229 14.24 9.82 -2.43
CA ASP A 229 13.76 11.00 -3.14
C ASP A 229 14.04 10.89 -4.65
N THR A 230 15.28 10.62 -5.03
CA THR A 230 15.72 10.42 -6.43
C THR A 230 16.26 9.01 -6.67
N LEU A 231 15.66 8.29 -7.62
CA LEU A 231 16.21 7.07 -8.19
C LEU A 231 17.02 7.42 -9.45
N TYR A 232 18.34 7.21 -9.39
CA TYR A 232 19.25 7.39 -10.52
C TYR A 232 19.69 6.04 -11.08
N ILE A 233 19.29 5.74 -12.31
CA ILE A 233 19.65 4.51 -13.03
C ILE A 233 20.91 4.81 -13.85
N ASP A 234 22.05 4.41 -13.31
CA ASP A 234 23.39 4.59 -13.85
C ASP A 234 23.80 3.41 -14.73
N ASP A 235 22.91 3.02 -15.65
CA ASP A 235 23.11 1.92 -16.58
C ASP A 235 22.94 2.43 -18.02
N ILE A 236 23.91 2.13 -18.88
CA ILE A 236 23.93 2.54 -20.29
C ILE A 236 23.44 1.44 -21.24
N ALA A 237 23.08 0.26 -20.71
CA ALA A 237 22.54 -0.84 -21.49
C ALA A 237 21.15 -0.50 -22.08
N ASP A 238 20.74 -1.30 -23.05
CA ASP A 238 19.37 -1.27 -23.56
C ASP A 238 18.46 -2.12 -22.67
N PHE A 239 17.68 -1.45 -21.82
CA PHE A 239 16.67 -2.09 -20.96
C PHE A 239 15.27 -1.53 -21.20
N ARG A 240 15.00 -1.03 -22.41
CA ARG A 240 13.66 -0.52 -22.81
C ARG A 240 12.54 -1.52 -22.55
N GLU A 241 12.79 -2.80 -22.84
CA GLU A 241 11.81 -3.87 -22.66
C GLU A 241 11.69 -4.37 -21.22
N ALA A 242 12.49 -3.81 -20.29
CA ALA A 242 12.31 -4.08 -18.87
C ALA A 242 11.09 -3.31 -18.30
N PHE A 243 10.73 -2.18 -18.94
CA PHE A 243 9.52 -1.42 -18.64
C PHE A 243 8.29 -2.01 -19.35
N GLY A 244 7.11 -1.73 -18.81
CA GLY A 244 5.84 -2.26 -19.33
C GLY A 244 5.50 -3.66 -18.82
N SER A 245 6.18 -4.11 -17.76
CA SER A 245 5.80 -5.25 -16.94
C SER A 245 5.63 -4.79 -15.49
N ASN A 246 4.88 -5.54 -14.67
CA ASN A 246 4.82 -5.30 -13.22
C ASN A 246 6.12 -5.72 -12.50
N GLU A 247 7.22 -5.97 -13.24
CA GLU A 247 8.49 -6.46 -12.71
C GLU A 247 9.49 -5.34 -12.37
N ILE A 248 9.20 -4.09 -12.74
CA ILE A 248 10.01 -2.93 -12.35
C ILE A 248 9.10 -1.88 -11.74
N CYS A 249 9.49 -1.39 -10.56
CA CYS A 249 8.84 -0.28 -9.88
C CYS A 249 9.85 0.86 -9.66
N LEU A 250 9.50 2.05 -10.13
CA LEU A 250 10.27 3.27 -9.94
C LEU A 250 9.82 4.00 -8.68
N ASN A 251 10.00 3.34 -7.54
CA ASN A 251 9.53 3.79 -6.23
C ASN A 251 10.37 4.98 -5.70
N ALA A 252 10.16 6.16 -6.29
CA ALA A 252 10.82 7.41 -5.93
C ALA A 252 9.93 8.59 -6.33
N LYS A 253 10.23 9.79 -5.83
CA LYS A 253 9.61 11.03 -6.34
C LYS A 253 10.20 11.44 -7.68
N HIS A 254 11.51 11.29 -7.80
CA HIS A 254 12.25 11.67 -8.99
C HIS A 254 12.94 10.46 -9.60
N VAL A 255 12.94 10.41 -10.94
CA VAL A 255 13.61 9.34 -11.69
C VAL A 255 14.52 9.93 -12.75
N GLN A 256 15.75 9.43 -12.80
CA GLN A 256 16.78 9.89 -13.70
C GLN A 256 17.49 8.72 -14.37
N ILE A 257 17.70 8.82 -15.68
CA ILE A 257 18.52 7.91 -16.48
C ILE A 257 19.86 8.57 -16.74
N ASN A 258 20.95 7.79 -16.73
CA ASN A 258 22.26 8.26 -17.17
C ASN A 258 22.19 8.86 -18.59
N ASP A 259 22.67 10.10 -18.75
CA ASP A 259 22.63 10.85 -20.00
C ASP A 259 23.43 10.19 -21.14
N GLU A 260 24.42 9.36 -20.81
CA GLU A 260 25.21 8.54 -21.74
C GLU A 260 24.45 7.31 -22.25
N ASN A 261 23.27 6.98 -21.69
CA ASN A 261 22.45 5.90 -22.21
C ASN A 261 21.98 6.26 -23.64
N ASN A 262 22.31 5.39 -24.60
CA ASN A 262 22.01 5.61 -26.03
C ASN A 262 20.57 5.25 -26.43
N TYR A 263 19.82 4.60 -25.54
CA TYR A 263 18.50 4.03 -25.80
C TYR A 263 17.38 4.76 -25.07
N LEU A 264 17.68 5.29 -23.88
CA LEU A 264 16.73 5.89 -22.96
C LEU A 264 17.16 7.30 -22.56
N LYS A 265 16.20 8.10 -22.12
CA LYS A 265 16.41 9.37 -21.42
C LYS A 265 15.32 9.60 -20.38
N SER A 266 15.58 10.42 -19.39
CA SER A 266 14.58 10.90 -18.43
C SER A 266 14.30 12.39 -18.64
N GLN A 267 13.05 12.79 -18.45
CA GLN A 267 12.63 14.20 -18.41
C GLN A 267 11.36 14.32 -17.58
N ASN A 268 11.27 15.29 -16.66
CA ASN A 268 10.10 15.52 -15.81
C ASN A 268 9.61 14.25 -15.10
N ASP A 269 10.54 13.47 -14.53
CA ASP A 269 10.25 12.22 -13.82
C ASP A 269 9.53 11.16 -14.67
N MET A 270 9.71 11.23 -15.99
CA MET A 270 9.25 10.26 -16.98
C MET A 270 10.45 9.71 -17.76
N ILE A 271 10.38 8.44 -18.14
CA ILE A 271 11.41 7.72 -18.90
C ILE A 271 10.91 7.52 -20.33
N PHE A 272 11.75 7.89 -21.29
CA PHE A 272 11.45 7.84 -22.73
C PHE A 272 12.52 7.06 -23.49
N ASP A 273 12.21 6.65 -24.72
CA ASP A 273 13.28 6.37 -25.68
C ASP A 273 14.16 7.60 -25.90
N LYS A 274 15.40 7.40 -26.36
CA LYS A 274 16.36 8.49 -26.56
C LYS A 274 15.82 9.61 -27.46
N LYS A 275 14.96 9.27 -28.43
CA LYS A 275 14.32 10.25 -29.33
C LYS A 275 13.17 11.02 -28.67
N GLY A 276 12.56 10.50 -27.61
CA GLY A 276 11.42 11.11 -26.92
C GLY A 276 10.06 10.83 -27.57
N GLY A 277 9.98 9.87 -28.49
CA GLY A 277 8.74 9.49 -29.17
C GLY A 277 7.91 8.45 -28.40
N ILE A 278 8.52 7.69 -27.49
CA ILE A 278 7.87 6.65 -26.71
C ILE A 278 8.14 6.91 -25.23
N LEU A 279 7.07 7.05 -24.43
CA LEU A 279 7.14 7.11 -22.98
C LEU A 279 6.96 5.70 -22.42
N TYR A 280 7.96 5.23 -21.67
CA TYR A 280 8.04 3.88 -21.12
C TYR A 280 7.50 3.78 -19.69
N ASP A 281 7.88 4.72 -18.83
CA ASP A 281 7.53 4.69 -17.39
C ASP A 281 7.63 6.08 -16.76
N SER A 282 7.20 6.21 -15.51
CA SER A 282 7.30 7.42 -14.70
C SER A 282 7.51 7.10 -13.21
N ALA A 283 7.94 8.10 -12.45
CA ALA A 283 8.10 7.97 -11.00
C ALA A 283 6.79 7.55 -10.32
N TRP A 284 6.85 6.58 -9.40
CA TRP A 284 5.68 6.09 -8.66
C TRP A 284 4.99 7.19 -7.84
N PHE A 285 5.75 8.16 -7.34
CA PHE A 285 5.22 9.28 -6.55
C PHE A 285 4.98 10.56 -7.37
N LEU A 286 4.96 10.47 -8.71
CA LEU A 286 4.54 11.58 -9.57
C LEU A 286 3.12 12.03 -9.19
N SER A 287 2.96 13.30 -8.82
CA SER A 287 1.69 13.77 -8.23
C SER A 287 1.17 15.06 -8.87
N GLY A 288 -0.12 15.33 -8.67
CA GLY A 288 -0.76 16.53 -9.20
C GLY A 288 -1.02 16.43 -10.69
N ASN A 289 -0.49 17.35 -11.49
CA ASN A 289 -0.72 17.39 -12.92
C ASN A 289 0.42 16.73 -13.70
N ALA A 290 0.14 15.63 -14.38
CA ALA A 290 1.11 14.96 -15.25
C ALA A 290 1.12 15.63 -16.63
N VAL A 291 2.17 16.40 -16.92
CA VAL A 291 2.36 17.12 -18.19
C VAL A 291 3.25 16.32 -19.12
N ILE A 292 2.67 15.70 -20.15
CA ILE A 292 3.40 14.89 -21.10
C ILE A 292 4.11 15.81 -22.11
N PRO A 293 5.43 15.67 -22.34
CA PRO A 293 6.16 16.53 -23.26
C PRO A 293 5.73 16.41 -24.72
N ASP A 294 5.80 17.52 -25.46
CA ASP A 294 5.62 17.54 -26.91
C ASP A 294 6.62 16.60 -27.61
N GLY A 295 6.17 15.96 -28.68
CA GLY A 295 6.96 15.02 -29.48
C GLY A 295 6.70 13.56 -29.15
N VAL A 296 6.17 13.26 -27.95
CA VAL A 296 5.71 11.93 -27.57
C VAL A 296 4.60 11.48 -28.52
N LYS A 297 4.73 10.27 -29.07
CA LYS A 297 3.78 9.63 -29.99
C LYS A 297 3.03 8.49 -29.34
N THR A 298 3.70 7.74 -28.47
CA THR A 298 3.15 6.57 -27.80
C THR A 298 3.43 6.58 -26.31
N ILE A 299 2.40 6.31 -25.52
CA ILE A 299 2.50 6.04 -24.08
C ILE A 299 2.33 4.53 -23.90
N ARG A 300 3.33 3.85 -23.31
CA ARG A 300 3.30 2.39 -23.14
C ARG A 300 2.39 1.94 -21.99
N THR A 301 2.03 0.67 -22.00
CA THR A 301 1.37 0.00 -20.88
C THR A 301 2.19 0.19 -19.60
N TYR A 302 1.52 0.46 -18.48
CA TYR A 302 2.10 0.79 -17.15
C TYR A 302 2.93 2.08 -17.04
N ALA A 303 2.98 2.91 -18.09
CA ALA A 303 3.75 4.15 -18.11
C ALA A 303 3.49 5.10 -16.93
N PHE A 304 2.24 5.18 -16.48
CA PHE A 304 1.77 6.01 -15.38
C PHE A 304 1.08 5.15 -14.34
N SER A 305 1.90 4.47 -13.54
CA SER A 305 1.42 3.62 -12.43
C SER A 305 1.24 4.38 -11.11
N SER A 306 1.41 5.72 -11.12
CA SER A 306 1.26 6.52 -9.91
C SER A 306 -0.21 6.74 -9.53
N PRO A 307 -0.59 6.48 -8.26
CA PRO A 307 -1.93 6.79 -7.76
C PRO A 307 -2.11 8.27 -7.38
N TYR A 308 -1.07 9.10 -7.42
CA TYR A 308 -1.11 10.47 -6.89
C TYR A 308 -1.38 11.55 -7.96
N ILE A 309 -1.59 11.14 -9.21
CA ILE A 309 -1.92 12.03 -10.33
C ILE A 309 -3.41 12.41 -10.27
N ALA A 310 -3.70 13.71 -10.34
CA ALA A 310 -5.05 14.27 -10.29
C ALA A 310 -5.56 14.73 -11.67
N SER A 311 -4.65 15.11 -12.57
CA SER A 311 -4.96 15.49 -13.95
C SER A 311 -3.83 15.13 -14.89
N VAL A 312 -4.15 15.00 -16.18
CA VAL A 312 -3.17 14.68 -17.23
C VAL A 312 -3.31 15.64 -18.40
N GLU A 313 -2.19 16.19 -18.85
CA GLU A 313 -2.09 16.98 -20.08
C GLU A 313 -1.42 16.15 -21.17
N VAL A 314 -2.17 15.90 -22.25
CA VAL A 314 -1.78 15.06 -23.38
C VAL A 314 -1.55 15.96 -24.61
N PRO A 315 -0.31 16.08 -25.11
CA PRO A 315 -0.03 16.95 -26.24
C PRO A 315 -0.59 16.38 -27.55
N ALA A 316 -0.79 17.23 -28.55
CA ALA A 316 -1.35 16.86 -29.84
C ALA A 316 -0.48 15.84 -30.61
N SER A 317 0.79 15.69 -30.22
CA SER A 317 1.70 14.71 -30.81
C SER A 317 1.35 13.26 -30.45
N VAL A 318 0.67 13.01 -29.33
CA VAL A 318 0.32 11.67 -28.87
C VAL A 318 -0.80 11.13 -29.74
N THR A 319 -0.55 10.00 -30.39
CA THR A 319 -1.54 9.34 -31.26
C THR A 319 -2.01 8.02 -30.70
N ASN A 320 -1.26 7.41 -29.77
CA ASN A 320 -1.56 6.11 -29.20
C ASN A 320 -1.22 6.03 -27.72
N ILE A 321 -2.19 5.61 -26.91
CA ILE A 321 -2.04 5.29 -25.50
C ILE A 321 -2.34 3.80 -25.37
N GLN A 322 -1.36 3.01 -24.91
CA GLN A 322 -1.56 1.58 -24.79
C GLN A 322 -2.47 1.25 -23.60
N SER A 323 -3.18 0.12 -23.71
CA SER A 323 -4.04 -0.39 -22.65
C SER A 323 -3.26 -0.52 -21.33
N GLY A 324 -3.86 -0.09 -20.22
CA GLY A 324 -3.23 -0.10 -18.89
C GLY A 324 -2.14 0.95 -18.67
N ALA A 325 -1.94 1.92 -19.57
CA ALA A 325 -0.97 3.00 -19.37
C ALA A 325 -1.20 3.79 -18.06
N PHE A 326 -2.46 3.90 -17.61
CA PHE A 326 -2.90 4.64 -16.43
C PHE A 326 -3.66 3.74 -15.43
N LEU A 327 -3.22 2.49 -15.27
CA LEU A 327 -3.96 1.47 -14.50
C LEU A 327 -4.24 1.89 -13.05
N ASN A 328 -3.30 2.55 -12.38
CA ASN A 328 -3.43 2.96 -10.97
C ASN A 328 -3.85 4.43 -10.80
N ALA A 329 -4.07 5.16 -11.89
CA ALA A 329 -4.33 6.60 -11.85
C ALA A 329 -5.82 6.92 -11.60
N ASP A 330 -6.43 6.27 -10.60
CA ASP A 330 -7.87 6.40 -10.29
C ASP A 330 -8.26 7.80 -9.76
N ASN A 331 -7.27 8.56 -9.27
CA ASN A 331 -7.45 9.96 -8.85
C ASN A 331 -7.54 10.96 -10.01
N VAL A 332 -7.30 10.54 -11.27
CA VAL A 332 -7.38 11.43 -12.43
C VAL A 332 -8.83 11.75 -12.77
N THR A 333 -9.26 12.98 -12.50
CA THR A 333 -10.64 13.43 -12.81
C THR A 333 -10.72 14.31 -14.04
N VAL A 334 -9.57 14.80 -14.55
CA VAL A 334 -9.49 15.66 -15.73
C VAL A 334 -8.39 15.20 -16.68
N ILE A 335 -8.75 15.03 -17.95
CA ILE A 335 -7.83 14.75 -19.05
C ILE A 335 -7.93 15.92 -20.04
N GLN A 336 -6.81 16.63 -20.23
CA GLN A 336 -6.70 17.74 -21.16
C GLN A 336 -5.88 17.30 -22.38
N CYS A 337 -6.51 17.26 -23.54
CA CYS A 337 -5.88 16.91 -24.80
C CYS A 337 -5.68 18.17 -25.65
N ASN A 338 -4.47 18.41 -26.16
CA ASN A 338 -4.18 19.54 -27.04
C ASN A 338 -4.49 19.26 -28.53
N GLY A 339 -4.92 18.04 -28.84
CA GLY A 339 -5.37 17.63 -30.18
C GLY A 339 -6.82 18.02 -30.47
N GLU A 340 -7.22 17.86 -31.74
CA GLU A 340 -8.63 18.03 -32.14
C GLU A 340 -9.55 17.00 -31.50
N ASN A 341 -9.12 15.74 -31.50
CA ASN A 341 -9.79 14.61 -30.88
C ASN A 341 -8.90 14.04 -29.77
N VAL A 342 -9.40 13.04 -29.07
CA VAL A 342 -8.65 12.33 -28.03
C VAL A 342 -7.77 11.24 -28.69
N PRO A 343 -6.54 10.96 -28.23
CA PRO A 343 -5.72 9.88 -28.79
C PRO A 343 -6.36 8.50 -28.67
N HIS A 344 -5.99 7.57 -29.56
CA HIS A 344 -6.45 6.19 -29.49
C HIS A 344 -6.03 5.54 -28.17
N GLY A 345 -6.94 4.79 -27.53
CA GLY A 345 -6.73 4.11 -26.26
C GLY A 345 -6.81 5.00 -25.02
N CYS A 346 -7.07 6.30 -25.17
CA CYS A 346 -7.17 7.21 -24.02
C CYS A 346 -8.35 6.86 -23.11
N ILE A 347 -9.54 6.61 -23.65
CA ILE A 347 -10.70 6.27 -22.82
C ILE A 347 -10.48 4.92 -22.15
N GLU A 348 -9.89 3.97 -22.88
CA GLU A 348 -9.52 2.65 -22.34
C GLU A 348 -8.52 2.75 -21.18
N ALA A 349 -7.56 3.67 -21.24
CA ALA A 349 -6.54 3.79 -20.20
C ALA A 349 -7.09 4.29 -18.85
N PHE A 350 -8.15 5.11 -18.85
CA PHE A 350 -8.71 5.70 -17.62
C PHE A 350 -10.04 5.09 -17.15
N ALA A 351 -10.77 4.39 -18.03
CA ALA A 351 -12.00 3.70 -17.66
C ALA A 351 -11.71 2.37 -16.93
N ARG A 352 -12.74 1.83 -16.24
CA ARG A 352 -12.68 0.59 -15.47
C ARG A 352 -13.85 -0.32 -15.83
N ASN A 353 -13.55 -1.60 -16.03
CA ASN A 353 -14.53 -2.64 -16.39
C ASN A 353 -14.91 -3.53 -15.19
N TYR A 354 -15.35 -2.90 -14.12
CA TYR A 354 -15.88 -3.53 -12.92
C TYR A 354 -16.76 -2.52 -12.17
N GLU A 355 -17.46 -2.94 -11.12
CA GLU A 355 -18.26 -2.05 -10.30
C GLU A 355 -17.37 -1.19 -9.39
N PRO A 356 -17.68 0.10 -9.16
CA PRO A 356 -16.91 0.94 -8.24
C PRO A 356 -16.77 0.28 -6.86
N TYR A 357 -15.59 0.40 -6.25
CA TYR A 357 -15.44 0.03 -4.84
C TYR A 357 -16.20 1.03 -3.94
N PRO A 358 -16.71 0.61 -2.77
CA PRO A 358 -17.49 1.49 -1.90
C PRO A 358 -16.77 2.77 -1.45
N ASP A 359 -15.44 2.78 -1.47
CA ASP A 359 -14.58 3.90 -1.08
C ASP A 359 -14.10 4.75 -2.26
N ASP A 360 -14.38 4.36 -3.51
CA ASP A 360 -14.02 5.19 -4.67
C ASP A 360 -15.03 6.32 -4.90
N LYS A 361 -14.53 7.56 -4.75
CA LYS A 361 -15.31 8.78 -4.93
C LYS A 361 -15.23 9.35 -6.35
N ASN A 362 -14.34 8.84 -7.21
CA ASN A 362 -14.02 9.43 -8.51
C ASN A 362 -14.73 8.73 -9.68
N THR A 363 -16.05 8.68 -9.68
CA THR A 363 -16.86 7.94 -10.65
C THR A 363 -16.98 8.59 -12.04
N VAL A 364 -16.54 9.84 -12.22
CA VAL A 364 -16.69 10.63 -13.45
C VAL A 364 -15.35 11.24 -13.88
N ILE A 365 -15.07 11.20 -15.18
CA ILE A 365 -13.89 11.81 -15.79
C ILE A 365 -14.32 12.92 -16.74
N LYS A 366 -13.74 14.12 -16.61
CA LYS A 366 -13.89 15.20 -17.59
C LYS A 366 -12.78 15.09 -18.62
N VAL A 367 -13.16 14.93 -19.89
CA VAL A 367 -12.21 14.93 -21.01
C VAL A 367 -12.40 16.21 -21.82
N VAL A 368 -11.31 16.92 -22.09
CA VAL A 368 -11.30 18.19 -22.82
C VAL A 368 -10.37 18.06 -24.02
N CYS A 369 -10.80 18.52 -25.18
CA CYS A 369 -9.96 18.69 -26.37
C CYS A 369 -10.34 19.97 -27.12
N ASN A 370 -9.68 20.26 -28.25
CA ASN A 370 -9.96 21.49 -29.01
C ASN A 370 -11.39 21.52 -29.59
N LYS A 371 -12.04 20.37 -29.78
CA LYS A 371 -13.43 20.27 -30.26
C LYS A 371 -14.49 20.37 -29.16
N GLY A 372 -14.10 20.44 -27.89
CA GLY A 372 -15.02 20.62 -26.77
C GLY A 372 -14.62 19.80 -25.56
N HIS A 373 -15.60 19.45 -24.73
CA HIS A 373 -15.40 18.56 -23.60
C HIS A 373 -16.60 17.63 -23.44
N VAL A 374 -16.38 16.56 -22.69
CA VAL A 374 -17.40 15.58 -22.31
C VAL A 374 -17.14 15.08 -20.90
N PHE A 375 -18.20 14.79 -20.16
CA PHE A 375 -18.12 14.02 -18.92
C PHE A 375 -18.41 12.55 -19.21
N LEU A 376 -17.47 11.67 -18.87
CA LEU A 376 -17.57 10.23 -19.09
C LEU A 376 -17.74 9.51 -17.74
N PRO A 377 -18.55 8.45 -17.69
CA PRO A 377 -18.53 7.54 -16.54
C PRO A 377 -17.17 6.83 -16.49
N ARG A 378 -16.49 6.77 -15.33
CA ARG A 378 -15.25 5.98 -15.22
C ARG A 378 -15.53 4.50 -15.39
N TYR A 379 -16.64 4.04 -14.82
CA TYR A 379 -17.00 2.63 -14.73
C TYR A 379 -18.01 2.24 -15.82
N MET A 380 -17.61 1.32 -16.68
CA MET A 380 -18.35 0.94 -17.88
C MET A 380 -18.07 -0.52 -18.27
N THR A 381 -18.94 -1.12 -19.07
CA THR A 381 -18.64 -2.42 -19.68
C THR A 381 -17.52 -2.32 -20.73
N GLU A 382 -16.72 -3.36 -20.90
CA GLU A 382 -15.64 -3.42 -21.92
C GLU A 382 -16.10 -2.98 -23.32
N LYS A 383 -17.30 -3.42 -23.72
CA LYS A 383 -17.92 -3.05 -25.01
C LYS A 383 -18.16 -1.55 -25.11
N SER A 384 -18.58 -0.91 -24.02
CA SER A 384 -18.85 0.52 -23.96
C SER A 384 -17.55 1.33 -23.99
N ILE A 385 -16.52 0.88 -23.27
CA ILE A 385 -15.18 1.48 -23.27
C ILE A 385 -14.63 1.51 -24.69
N LYS A 386 -14.55 0.36 -25.37
CA LYS A 386 -14.02 0.29 -26.76
C LYS A 386 -14.81 1.15 -27.73
N LYS A 387 -16.13 1.21 -27.57
CA LYS A 387 -16.99 2.04 -28.42
C LYS A 387 -16.74 3.53 -28.19
N LEU A 388 -16.65 3.97 -26.94
CA LEU A 388 -16.41 5.38 -26.61
C LEU A 388 -14.99 5.81 -26.96
N ASP A 389 -13.99 4.94 -26.78
CA ASP A 389 -12.62 5.23 -27.20
C ASP A 389 -12.56 5.56 -28.69
N LYS A 390 -13.19 4.72 -29.52
CA LYS A 390 -13.32 4.97 -30.96
C LYS A 390 -14.04 6.28 -31.28
N ILE A 391 -15.20 6.55 -30.66
CA ILE A 391 -15.96 7.78 -30.91
C ILE A 391 -15.15 9.02 -30.50
N CYS A 392 -14.53 9.01 -29.33
CA CYS A 392 -13.70 10.11 -28.84
C CYS A 392 -12.45 10.33 -29.70
N ASN A 393 -11.93 9.28 -30.34
CA ASN A 393 -10.78 9.36 -31.22
C ASN A 393 -11.12 9.87 -32.63
N GLU A 394 -12.24 9.46 -33.21
CA GLU A 394 -12.60 9.77 -34.59
C GLU A 394 -13.54 10.99 -34.70
N GLU A 395 -14.54 11.07 -33.81
CA GLU A 395 -15.70 11.95 -33.95
C GLU A 395 -16.09 12.62 -32.62
N PHE A 396 -15.12 13.08 -31.80
CA PHE A 396 -15.37 13.57 -30.44
C PHE A 396 -16.57 14.54 -30.30
N ALA A 397 -16.71 15.48 -31.24
CA ALA A 397 -17.78 16.49 -31.22
C ALA A 397 -19.21 15.90 -31.40
N THR A 398 -19.34 14.68 -31.90
CA THR A 398 -20.64 14.01 -32.09
C THR A 398 -21.09 13.27 -30.84
N LEU A 399 -20.19 13.03 -29.87
CA LEU A 399 -20.53 12.31 -28.66
C LEU A 399 -21.54 13.10 -27.83
N LYS A 400 -22.71 12.50 -27.64
CA LYS A 400 -23.80 12.99 -26.79
C LYS A 400 -24.12 11.91 -25.77
N LYS A 401 -24.59 12.31 -24.59
CA LYS A 401 -25.18 11.41 -23.59
C LYS A 401 -24.24 10.28 -23.13
N ALA A 402 -22.97 10.60 -22.88
CA ALA A 402 -21.98 9.62 -22.44
C ALA A 402 -22.38 8.87 -21.15
N TYR A 403 -23.21 9.49 -20.29
CA TYR A 403 -23.80 8.87 -19.11
C TYR A 403 -24.56 7.55 -19.40
N GLN A 404 -25.04 7.32 -20.63
CA GLN A 404 -25.72 6.08 -21.01
C GLN A 404 -24.82 4.84 -20.99
N TYR A 405 -23.49 5.04 -21.01
CA TYR A 405 -22.50 3.97 -21.01
C TYR A 405 -22.06 3.54 -19.61
N ALA A 406 -22.56 4.21 -18.56
CA ALA A 406 -22.28 3.87 -17.18
C ALA A 406 -22.70 2.42 -16.85
N ILE A 407 -21.87 1.74 -16.05
CA ILE A 407 -22.10 0.34 -15.66
C ILE A 407 -23.35 0.15 -14.80
N ASN A 408 -23.65 1.12 -13.93
CA ASN A 408 -24.76 1.09 -12.98
C ASN A 408 -25.49 2.46 -12.93
N GLU A 409 -26.54 2.54 -12.11
CA GLU A 409 -27.37 3.74 -11.97
C GLU A 409 -26.66 4.89 -11.24
N GLU A 410 -25.88 4.60 -10.21
CA GLU A 410 -25.18 5.63 -9.43
C GLU A 410 -24.14 6.38 -10.28
N VAL A 411 -23.33 5.65 -11.03
CA VAL A 411 -22.33 6.20 -11.96
C VAL A 411 -23.02 6.99 -13.08
N ARG A 412 -24.21 6.55 -13.53
CA ARG A 412 -25.03 7.26 -14.51
C ARG A 412 -25.50 8.60 -13.96
N GLN A 413 -26.06 8.60 -12.76
CA GLN A 413 -26.53 9.80 -12.06
C GLN A 413 -25.37 10.79 -11.84
N ASP A 414 -24.23 10.31 -11.34
CA ASP A 414 -23.03 11.13 -11.12
C ASP A 414 -22.59 11.83 -12.41
N THR A 415 -22.54 11.08 -13.52
CA THR A 415 -22.18 11.63 -14.83
C THR A 415 -23.22 12.65 -15.32
N MET A 416 -24.50 12.38 -15.12
CA MET A 416 -25.60 13.28 -15.49
C MET A 416 -25.59 14.59 -14.70
N ILE A 417 -25.28 14.56 -13.40
CA ILE A 417 -25.14 15.75 -12.57
C ILE A 417 -24.06 16.67 -13.14
N ARG A 418 -22.89 16.11 -13.46
CA ARG A 418 -21.76 16.86 -14.05
C ARG A 418 -22.11 17.43 -15.42
N GLU A 419 -22.72 16.63 -16.29
CA GLU A 419 -23.15 17.05 -17.62
C GLU A 419 -24.23 18.16 -17.55
N TYR A 420 -25.22 18.04 -16.67
CA TYR A 420 -26.27 19.04 -16.52
C TYR A 420 -25.76 20.36 -15.95
N ALA A 421 -24.85 20.29 -14.98
CA ALA A 421 -24.23 21.49 -14.39
C ALA A 421 -23.64 22.40 -15.49
N PHE A 422 -23.14 21.81 -16.58
CA PHE A 422 -22.62 22.54 -17.74
C PHE A 422 -23.69 22.81 -18.83
N SER A 423 -24.36 21.77 -19.31
CA SER A 423 -25.20 21.82 -20.53
C SER A 423 -26.58 22.43 -20.33
N LYS A 424 -27.13 22.34 -19.10
CA LYS A 424 -28.53 22.63 -18.79
C LYS A 424 -29.54 21.86 -19.66
N ASP A 425 -29.18 20.66 -20.14
CA ASP A 425 -30.04 19.81 -20.97
C ASP A 425 -31.35 19.43 -20.23
N LYS A 426 -32.49 19.76 -20.84
CA LYS A 426 -33.82 19.51 -20.27
C LYS A 426 -34.14 18.03 -20.09
N ASN A 427 -33.58 17.15 -20.91
CA ASN A 427 -33.78 15.70 -20.77
C ASN A 427 -33.07 15.18 -19.53
N ILE A 428 -31.87 15.70 -19.23
CA ILE A 428 -31.15 15.35 -18.00
C ILE A 428 -31.91 15.90 -16.79
N ALA A 429 -32.43 17.13 -16.88
CA ALA A 429 -33.28 17.69 -15.82
C ALA A 429 -34.50 16.81 -15.53
N ALA A 430 -35.21 16.36 -16.57
CA ALA A 430 -36.37 15.50 -16.41
C ALA A 430 -36.03 14.17 -15.76
N TYR A 431 -34.83 13.63 -16.03
CA TYR A 431 -34.34 12.40 -15.41
C TYR A 431 -34.01 12.57 -13.93
N LEU A 432 -33.28 13.64 -13.58
CA LEU A 432 -32.76 13.84 -12.22
C LEU A 432 -33.80 14.39 -11.25
N LYS A 433 -34.89 14.99 -11.74
CA LYS A 433 -35.84 15.78 -10.94
C LYS A 433 -36.35 15.06 -9.69
N ASP A 434 -36.72 13.79 -9.83
CA ASP A 434 -37.37 13.05 -8.74
C ASP A 434 -36.35 12.41 -7.78
N ASP A 435 -35.09 12.25 -8.22
CA ASP A 435 -34.02 11.58 -7.46
C ASP A 435 -32.97 12.56 -6.90
N ILE A 436 -32.99 13.84 -7.26
CA ILE A 436 -31.91 14.78 -6.90
C ILE A 436 -31.66 14.86 -5.38
N LYS A 437 -32.71 14.77 -4.57
CA LYS A 437 -32.59 14.72 -3.11
C LYS A 437 -31.84 13.47 -2.64
N SER A 438 -32.23 12.29 -3.12
CA SER A 438 -31.61 11.03 -2.71
C SER A 438 -30.15 10.96 -3.16
N ILE A 439 -29.84 11.51 -4.34
CA ILE A 439 -28.47 11.66 -4.85
C ILE A 439 -27.61 12.53 -3.91
N VAL A 440 -28.10 13.69 -3.48
CA VAL A 440 -27.35 14.56 -2.55
C VAL A 440 -27.14 13.89 -1.20
N LEU A 441 -28.16 13.19 -0.69
CA LEU A 441 -28.04 12.45 0.58
C LEU A 441 -27.02 11.30 0.47
N ARG A 442 -26.98 10.60 -0.67
CA ARG A 442 -25.95 9.59 -0.96
C ARG A 442 -24.55 10.22 -0.94
N TYR A 443 -24.33 11.36 -1.59
CA TYR A 443 -23.04 12.05 -1.53
C TYR A 443 -22.62 12.45 -0.11
N ILE A 444 -23.56 12.84 0.75
CA ILE A 444 -23.24 13.13 2.16
C ILE A 444 -22.81 11.86 2.90
N GLN A 445 -23.52 10.74 2.67
CA GLN A 445 -23.18 9.45 3.27
C GLN A 445 -21.81 8.91 2.82
N GLU A 446 -21.46 9.16 1.56
CA GLU A 446 -20.17 8.77 0.94
C GLU A 446 -19.03 9.77 1.24
N ASP A 447 -19.27 10.82 2.03
CA ASP A 447 -18.28 11.86 2.32
C ASP A 447 -17.75 12.55 1.04
N ARG A 448 -18.66 12.90 0.12
CA ARG A 448 -18.42 13.55 -1.17
C ARG A 448 -18.97 14.97 -1.20
N GLU A 449 -18.48 15.82 -0.30
CA GLU A 449 -18.99 17.20 -0.11
C GLU A 449 -18.97 18.03 -1.41
N SER A 450 -17.90 17.93 -2.20
CA SER A 450 -17.78 18.64 -3.48
C SER A 450 -18.84 18.23 -4.52
N ASP A 451 -19.20 16.94 -4.57
CA ASP A 451 -20.25 16.44 -5.47
C ASP A 451 -21.63 16.90 -5.00
N ALA A 452 -21.88 16.85 -3.69
CA ALA A 452 -23.11 17.38 -3.08
C ALA A 452 -23.31 18.87 -3.40
N ILE A 453 -22.25 19.68 -3.31
CA ILE A 453 -22.30 21.09 -3.68
C ILE A 453 -22.69 21.28 -5.14
N VAL A 454 -22.10 20.48 -6.06
CA VAL A 454 -22.43 20.54 -7.50
C VAL A 454 -23.90 20.17 -7.72
N ALA A 455 -24.39 19.12 -7.08
CA ALA A 455 -25.77 18.67 -7.18
C ALA A 455 -26.76 19.71 -6.61
N VAL A 456 -26.46 20.37 -5.48
CA VAL A 456 -27.28 21.49 -4.96
C VAL A 456 -27.28 22.66 -5.95
N ASN A 457 -26.13 22.99 -6.54
CA ASN A 457 -25.97 24.09 -7.49
C ASN A 457 -26.76 23.93 -8.78
N ILE A 458 -27.23 22.73 -9.11
CA ILE A 458 -28.05 22.56 -10.31
C ILE A 458 -29.44 23.18 -10.17
N GLY A 459 -29.88 23.48 -8.94
CA GLY A 459 -31.10 24.26 -8.66
C GLY A 459 -32.41 23.50 -8.84
N MET A 460 -32.41 22.17 -8.65
CA MET A 460 -33.62 21.34 -8.78
C MET A 460 -34.30 21.01 -7.44
N LEU A 461 -33.67 21.33 -6.31
CA LEU A 461 -34.19 21.03 -4.97
C LEU A 461 -35.20 22.08 -4.51
N LEU A 462 -36.23 21.64 -3.80
CA LEU A 462 -37.17 22.54 -3.13
C LEU A 462 -36.59 23.07 -1.82
N GLU A 463 -37.18 24.15 -1.29
CA GLU A 463 -36.76 24.78 -0.03
C GLU A 463 -36.78 23.79 1.15
N ASP A 464 -37.81 22.95 1.22
CA ASP A 464 -37.93 21.93 2.27
C ASP A 464 -36.88 20.82 2.12
N ASP A 465 -36.53 20.44 0.88
CA ASP A 465 -35.44 19.48 0.63
C ASP A 465 -34.10 20.04 1.08
N LEU A 466 -33.84 21.32 0.77
CA LEU A 466 -32.61 22.02 1.20
C LEU A 466 -32.49 22.07 2.72
N ARG A 467 -33.59 22.33 3.45
CA ARG A 467 -33.61 22.31 4.92
C ARG A 467 -33.30 20.93 5.49
N GLU A 468 -33.85 19.87 4.90
CA GLU A 468 -33.58 18.50 5.33
C GLU A 468 -32.12 18.11 5.07
N ILE A 469 -31.63 18.35 3.85
CA ILE A 469 -30.24 18.09 3.46
C ILE A 469 -29.28 18.85 4.38
N LYS A 470 -29.58 20.11 4.73
CA LYS A 470 -28.77 20.90 5.66
C LYS A 470 -28.64 20.22 7.02
N SER A 471 -29.73 19.70 7.59
CA SER A 471 -29.70 18.97 8.87
C SER A 471 -28.79 17.73 8.80
N VAL A 472 -28.85 16.98 7.69
CA VAL A 472 -27.97 15.82 7.48
C VAL A 472 -26.50 16.25 7.31
N ALA A 473 -26.25 17.34 6.57
CA ALA A 473 -24.91 17.89 6.37
C ALA A 473 -24.29 18.42 7.69
N GLU A 474 -25.09 19.00 8.59
CA GLU A 474 -24.67 19.43 9.92
C GLU A 474 -24.19 18.24 10.77
N ASN A 475 -24.93 17.12 10.74
CA ASN A 475 -24.52 15.89 11.42
C ASN A 475 -23.23 15.31 10.82
N ALA A 476 -23.03 15.45 9.50
CA ALA A 476 -21.82 15.03 8.80
C ALA A 476 -20.66 16.05 8.86
N SER A 477 -20.86 17.21 9.51
CA SER A 477 -19.86 18.30 9.60
C SER A 477 -19.38 18.88 8.25
N MET A 478 -20.22 18.86 7.20
CA MET A 478 -19.91 19.37 5.86
C MET A 478 -20.14 20.89 5.74
N ARG A 479 -19.13 21.66 6.14
CA ARG A 479 -19.23 23.13 6.31
C ARG A 479 -19.50 23.89 5.00
N GLU A 480 -18.85 23.51 3.91
CA GLU A 480 -18.96 24.19 2.63
C GLU A 480 -20.34 23.92 2.00
N LEU A 481 -20.85 22.70 2.14
CA LEU A 481 -22.20 22.36 1.73
C LEU A 481 -23.25 23.14 2.53
N ILE A 482 -23.10 23.23 3.85
CA ILE A 482 -24.01 24.00 4.71
C ILE A 482 -24.03 25.48 4.30
N LEU A 483 -22.84 26.06 4.07
CA LEU A 483 -22.72 27.44 3.59
C LEU A 483 -23.42 27.63 2.24
N LYS A 484 -23.21 26.70 1.30
CA LYS A 484 -23.85 26.72 -0.01
C LYS A 484 -25.37 26.67 0.10
N ILE A 485 -25.91 25.81 0.97
CA ILE A 485 -27.35 25.69 1.17
C ILE A 485 -27.92 26.98 1.78
N ASN A 486 -27.26 27.55 2.80
CA ASN A 486 -27.68 28.81 3.41
C ASN A 486 -27.77 29.94 2.37
N ASN A 487 -26.75 30.06 1.51
CA ASN A 487 -26.73 31.05 0.43
C ASN A 487 -27.79 30.80 -0.66
N THR A 488 -28.36 29.60 -0.73
CA THR A 488 -29.40 29.24 -1.71
C THR A 488 -30.80 29.45 -1.12
N LEU A 489 -30.94 29.36 0.21
CA LEU A 489 -32.18 29.63 0.95
C LEU A 489 -32.41 31.12 1.24
N SER A 490 -31.34 31.92 1.29
CA SER A 490 -31.38 33.38 1.40
C SER A 490 -31.74 34.04 0.07
#